data_AF-D0N8W7-F1
#
_entry.id   AF-D0N8W7-F1
#
_cell.length_a   1.000
_cell.length_b   1.000
_cell.length_c   1.000
_cell.angle_alpha   90.00
_cell.angle_beta   90.00
_cell.angle_gamma   90.00
#
_symmetry.space_group_name_H-M   'P 1'
#
loop_
_entity.id
_entity.type
_entity.pdbx_description
1 polymer ?
#
loop_
_entity_poly.entity_id
_entity_poly.type
_entity_poly.pdbx_seq_one_letter_code
_entity_poly.pdbx_strand_id
1 'polypeptide(L)'
;MVHLKVEEEEPNNAKRKREEADEMEDASSSDSSSSSPSSGSDDDSEEEDLNRHKKMKVIEQSKHPQGSESPHASGINVSADLSLAHEALAFFTTLKPGNADMTHTWATTLFNLKLLLNRLSNRDARTDKPTAEVTSQALEAAVTAFSKLERTAEVTEQVRALLAALNDACLKNEVLRVVFYRVRDELESLEMSNPRTALETSGMVLSFKELVDKIASLPSTEKPSRILEALDVIHHVMVEDPHCTRQAEARYSADVVKYWISAIPFQHELGKAYETYASSFAEYSTKIAGRTNQVGWKRLADKLHKLIRRRRKQTKITSCVPPTLSKATTRKRDQLMAINAEATQWRDGNFTLDQLKKNIKGLGEIVSYQAKDWDFLADVNVRLCVNKLIRCSHMIPKEEQREKYLKTLKRWKKKIAAYQELIKRK
;
A
#
# COMPACT_ATOMS: atom_id res chain seq x y z
N MET A 1 40.31 51.44 5.17
CA MET A 1 39.39 51.59 4.01
C MET A 1 38.86 50.21 3.65
N VAL A 2 37.56 49.92 3.60
CA VAL A 2 36.36 50.69 4.01
C VAL A 2 35.37 49.67 4.62
N HIS A 3 34.61 50.05 5.66
CA HIS A 3 33.52 49.24 6.19
C HIS A 3 32.33 49.18 5.22
N LEU A 4 31.64 48.04 5.15
CA LEU A 4 30.19 48.05 4.92
C LEU A 4 29.52 47.08 5.90
N LYS A 5 28.72 47.67 6.79
CA LYS A 5 27.74 47.07 7.70
C LYS A 5 26.40 46.98 6.94
N VAL A 6 25.28 46.68 7.63
CA VAL A 6 23.86 46.55 7.15
C VAL A 6 23.47 45.10 6.87
N GLU A 7 22.38 44.54 7.42
CA GLU A 7 21.61 44.85 8.65
C GLU A 7 20.77 43.62 9.05
N GLU A 8 20.23 43.61 10.27
CA GLU A 8 19.26 42.60 10.72
C GLU A 8 17.84 43.03 10.32
N GLU A 9 17.04 42.11 9.77
CA GLU A 9 15.57 42.21 9.78
C GLU A 9 14.94 40.89 10.23
N GLU A 10 14.47 40.86 11.48
CA GLU A 10 13.30 40.03 11.82
C GLU A 10 12.04 40.67 11.23
N PRO A 11 10.99 39.88 10.97
CA PRO A 11 9.74 40.26 11.63
C PRO A 11 8.98 39.08 12.28
N ASN A 12 9.02 39.10 13.61
CA ASN A 12 7.85 39.32 14.48
C ASN A 12 6.64 38.36 14.40
N ASN A 13 6.39 37.68 15.54
CA ASN A 13 5.21 36.86 15.79
C ASN A 13 3.93 37.69 15.97
N ALA A 14 2.94 37.53 15.08
CA ALA A 14 1.58 38.03 15.30
C ALA A 14 0.66 36.96 15.91
N LYS A 15 0.33 37.12 17.19
CA LYS A 15 -0.65 36.30 17.93
C LYS A 15 -2.03 36.34 17.25
N ARG A 16 -2.68 35.18 17.08
CA ARG A 16 -4.15 35.08 17.14
C ARG A 16 -4.57 33.95 18.07
N LYS A 17 -5.80 34.06 18.55
CA LYS A 17 -6.28 33.57 19.85
C LYS A 17 -7.40 32.55 19.61
N ARG A 18 -7.35 31.44 20.38
CA ARG A 18 -8.46 30.61 20.89
C ARG A 18 -9.83 30.77 20.20
N GLU A 19 -10.33 29.66 19.66
CA GLU A 19 -11.69 29.22 19.93
C GLU A 19 -11.62 27.73 20.29
N GLU A 20 -12.04 27.41 21.51
CA GLU A 20 -12.37 26.05 21.94
C GLU A 20 -13.87 25.87 21.66
N ALA A 21 -14.24 24.69 21.16
CA ALA A 21 -15.61 24.20 21.26
C ALA A 21 -15.54 22.88 22.03
N ASP A 22 -15.96 22.93 23.29
CA ASP A 22 -16.20 21.74 24.10
C ASP A 22 -17.47 21.04 23.59
N GLU A 23 -17.36 19.76 23.26
CA GLU A 23 -18.47 18.82 23.39
C GLU A 23 -17.94 17.55 24.09
N MET A 24 -18.14 17.50 25.40
CA MET A 24 -18.13 16.25 26.16
C MET A 24 -19.58 15.85 26.42
N GLU A 25 -19.97 14.64 26.06
CA GLU A 25 -20.77 13.76 26.93
C GLU A 25 -20.37 12.29 26.70
N ASP A 26 -19.82 11.70 27.76
CA ASP A 26 -20.17 10.40 28.36
C ASP A 26 -20.64 9.24 27.45
N ALA A 27 -19.87 8.15 27.33
CA ALA A 27 -19.66 7.09 28.33
C ALA A 27 -20.80 6.06 28.40
N SER A 28 -20.53 4.84 27.89
CA SER A 28 -20.81 3.61 28.64
C SER A 28 -20.03 2.41 28.10
N SER A 29 -19.83 1.40 28.96
CA SER A 29 -18.92 0.26 28.80
C SER A 29 -19.63 -1.08 29.02
N SER A 30 -19.36 -2.07 28.16
CA SER A 30 -19.36 -3.53 28.46
C SER A 30 -19.17 -4.29 27.13
N ASP A 31 -18.10 -5.05 26.87
CA ASP A 31 -17.61 -6.31 27.48
C ASP A 31 -18.16 -7.61 26.86
N SER A 32 -17.27 -8.61 26.79
CA SER A 32 -17.53 -10.07 26.61
C SER A 32 -17.69 -10.67 25.18
N SER A 33 -16.53 -11.00 24.59
CA SER A 33 -16.05 -12.37 24.33
C SER A 33 -16.99 -13.53 23.93
N SER A 34 -16.62 -14.16 22.80
CA SER A 34 -16.48 -15.62 22.56
C SER A 34 -17.66 -16.60 22.74
N SER A 35 -18.00 -17.33 21.66
CA SER A 35 -17.56 -18.74 21.43
C SER A 35 -18.36 -19.44 20.32
N SER A 36 -17.69 -20.24 19.49
CA SER A 36 -18.34 -21.28 18.66
C SER A 36 -18.67 -22.51 19.52
N PRO A 37 -19.55 -23.40 19.05
CA PRO A 37 -19.06 -24.76 18.77
C PRO A 37 -19.59 -25.37 17.47
N SER A 38 -18.85 -26.36 16.96
CA SER A 38 -19.19 -27.18 15.79
C SER A 38 -19.78 -28.54 16.22
N SER A 39 -20.78 -29.02 15.49
CA SER A 39 -21.23 -30.43 15.41
C SER A 39 -22.25 -30.51 14.25
N GLY A 40 -22.29 -31.49 13.36
CA GLY A 40 -21.47 -32.71 13.22
C GLY A 40 -22.36 -33.89 12.80
N SER A 41 -22.01 -34.58 11.70
CA SER A 41 -22.58 -35.83 11.13
C SER A 41 -24.08 -35.86 10.80
N ASP A 42 -24.49 -36.03 9.54
CA ASP A 42 -24.51 -37.26 8.69
C ASP A 42 -25.72 -38.17 9.00
N ASP A 43 -26.57 -38.47 8.01
CA ASP A 43 -26.63 -39.82 7.38
C ASP A 43 -27.54 -39.83 6.12
N ASP A 44 -27.36 -40.83 5.27
CA ASP A 44 -27.89 -40.99 3.91
C ASP A 44 -29.34 -41.50 3.80
N SER A 45 -29.92 -41.38 2.60
CA SER A 45 -30.84 -42.38 2.02
C SER A 45 -30.89 -42.25 0.49
N GLU A 46 -30.72 -43.39 -0.19
CA GLU A 46 -30.45 -43.52 -1.64
C GLU A 46 -31.71 -43.56 -2.55
N GLU A 47 -31.42 -43.66 -3.86
CA GLU A 47 -32.16 -44.05 -5.09
C GLU A 47 -33.44 -44.94 -4.92
N GLU A 48 -34.40 -45.14 -5.84
CA GLU A 48 -34.55 -45.13 -7.32
C GLU A 48 -35.89 -44.42 -7.73
N ASP A 49 -36.38 -44.32 -8.98
CA ASP A 49 -35.83 -43.99 -10.32
C ASP A 49 -37.04 -43.86 -11.31
N LEU A 50 -36.77 -43.77 -12.62
CA LEU A 50 -37.60 -44.07 -13.79
C LEU A 50 -38.64 -43.04 -14.29
N ASN A 51 -38.12 -42.23 -15.23
CA ASN A 51 -38.46 -42.34 -16.66
C ASN A 51 -39.83 -41.80 -17.16
N ARG A 52 -39.75 -40.77 -18.02
CA ARG A 52 -40.65 -40.63 -19.18
C ARG A 52 -40.03 -39.82 -20.33
N HIS A 53 -39.26 -40.49 -21.18
CA HIS A 53 -38.98 -39.98 -22.53
C HIS A 53 -40.22 -40.08 -23.43
N LYS A 54 -40.41 -39.12 -24.34
CA LYS A 54 -41.13 -39.35 -25.60
C LYS A 54 -40.39 -38.70 -26.77
N LYS A 55 -40.08 -39.53 -27.76
CA LYS A 55 -39.23 -39.26 -28.94
C LYS A 55 -40.08 -39.09 -30.21
N MET A 56 -39.41 -38.77 -31.32
CA MET A 56 -39.83 -38.83 -32.74
C MET A 56 -40.62 -37.61 -33.26
N LYS A 57 -40.46 -37.17 -34.52
CA LYS A 57 -39.75 -37.81 -35.66
C LYS A 57 -39.21 -36.78 -36.67
N VAL A 58 -38.09 -37.12 -37.33
CA VAL A 58 -37.63 -36.52 -38.60
C VAL A 58 -38.41 -37.14 -39.76
N ILE A 59 -38.85 -36.35 -40.75
CA ILE A 59 -39.07 -36.80 -42.15
C ILE A 59 -38.60 -35.72 -43.15
N GLU A 60 -38.07 -36.25 -44.24
CA GLU A 60 -37.43 -35.67 -45.43
C GLU A 60 -38.29 -34.83 -46.40
N GLN A 61 -37.63 -34.39 -47.48
CA GLN A 61 -38.06 -33.54 -48.59
C GLN A 61 -39.33 -34.01 -49.35
N SER A 62 -40.11 -33.06 -49.91
CA SER A 62 -40.09 -32.77 -51.37
C SER A 62 -41.29 -31.95 -51.89
N LYS A 63 -41.11 -31.41 -53.12
CA LYS A 63 -42.08 -30.83 -54.08
C LYS A 63 -42.47 -29.35 -54.00
N HIS A 64 -42.01 -28.64 -55.03
CA HIS A 64 -42.64 -27.47 -55.66
C HIS A 64 -44.10 -27.74 -56.07
N PRO A 65 -44.89 -26.66 -56.28
CA PRO A 65 -45.28 -26.30 -57.64
C PRO A 65 -44.84 -24.89 -58.06
N GLN A 66 -45.01 -24.58 -59.34
CA GLN A 66 -44.60 -23.35 -60.03
C GLN A 66 -45.65 -22.23 -59.96
N GLY A 67 -45.21 -20.98 -60.22
CA GLY A 67 -45.89 -20.15 -61.22
C GLY A 67 -46.55 -18.84 -60.76
N SER A 68 -45.79 -17.74 -60.77
CA SER A 68 -46.25 -16.39 -61.19
C SER A 68 -45.05 -15.45 -61.31
N GLU A 69 -44.68 -15.07 -62.54
CA GLU A 69 -43.72 -13.98 -62.84
C GLU A 69 -44.42 -12.61 -62.60
N SER A 70 -43.82 -11.42 -62.46
CA SER A 70 -42.45 -10.86 -62.60
C SER A 70 -42.43 -9.46 -61.89
N PRO A 71 -41.42 -8.56 -61.98
CA PRO A 71 -39.98 -8.72 -62.24
C PRO A 71 -39.05 -7.98 -61.22
N HIS A 72 -37.74 -8.26 -61.30
CA HIS A 72 -36.60 -7.45 -60.78
C HIS A 72 -36.46 -7.14 -59.27
N ALA A 73 -35.74 -8.03 -58.57
CA ALA A 73 -34.59 -7.64 -57.75
C ALA A 73 -33.60 -8.81 -57.64
N SER A 74 -32.30 -8.56 -57.85
CA SER A 74 -31.26 -9.60 -57.78
C SER A 74 -30.91 -9.94 -56.33
N GLY A 75 -31.68 -10.86 -55.72
CA GLY A 75 -31.41 -11.37 -54.39
C GLY A 75 -30.22 -12.31 -54.37
N ILE A 76 -29.07 -11.82 -53.89
CA ILE A 76 -27.94 -12.68 -53.48
C ILE A 76 -28.44 -13.55 -52.32
N ASN A 77 -28.21 -14.87 -52.36
CA ASN A 77 -28.47 -15.76 -51.24
C ASN A 77 -27.53 -15.40 -50.08
N VAL A 78 -27.99 -14.52 -49.19
CA VAL A 78 -27.28 -14.10 -47.98
C VAL A 78 -27.12 -15.32 -47.07
N SER A 79 -25.88 -15.66 -46.70
CA SER A 79 -25.63 -16.78 -45.78
C SER A 79 -26.21 -16.47 -44.40
N ALA A 80 -26.64 -17.51 -43.66
CA ALA A 80 -27.26 -17.32 -42.35
C ALA A 80 -26.35 -16.54 -41.37
N ASP A 81 -25.02 -16.74 -41.47
CA ASP A 81 -24.04 -16.01 -40.68
C ASP A 81 -23.91 -14.52 -41.11
N LEU A 82 -24.03 -14.22 -42.40
CA LEU A 82 -24.02 -12.83 -42.90
C LEU A 82 -25.30 -12.07 -42.49
N SER A 83 -26.46 -12.73 -42.52
CA SER A 83 -27.71 -12.18 -41.97
C SER A 83 -27.58 -11.87 -40.47
N LEU A 84 -27.00 -12.80 -39.70
CA LEU A 84 -26.78 -12.63 -38.26
C LEU A 84 -25.79 -11.49 -37.95
N ALA A 85 -24.77 -11.29 -38.79
CA ALA A 85 -23.84 -10.18 -38.67
C ALA A 85 -24.51 -8.82 -38.97
N HIS A 86 -25.39 -8.75 -39.98
CA HIS A 86 -26.19 -7.56 -40.26
C HIS A 86 -27.20 -7.24 -39.15
N GLU A 87 -27.83 -8.25 -38.55
CA GLU A 87 -28.72 -8.09 -37.39
C GLU A 87 -27.97 -7.50 -36.19
N ALA A 88 -26.76 -8.01 -35.90
CA ALA A 88 -25.91 -7.46 -34.85
C ALA A 88 -25.50 -6.01 -35.13
N LEU A 89 -25.08 -5.70 -36.36
CA LEU A 89 -24.74 -4.33 -36.76
C LEU A 89 -25.93 -3.37 -36.62
N ALA A 90 -27.13 -3.78 -37.05
CA ALA A 90 -28.34 -2.97 -36.95
C ALA A 90 -28.71 -2.70 -35.48
N PHE A 91 -28.55 -3.68 -34.60
CA PHE A 91 -28.80 -3.51 -33.16
C PHE A 91 -27.82 -2.51 -32.51
N PHE A 92 -26.51 -2.69 -32.66
CA PHE A 92 -25.53 -1.80 -32.01
C PHE A 92 -25.51 -0.38 -32.58
N THR A 93 -25.87 -0.18 -33.85
CA THR A 93 -25.97 1.15 -34.46
C THR A 93 -27.23 1.92 -34.07
N THR A 94 -28.34 1.23 -33.75
CA THR A 94 -29.61 1.87 -33.34
C THR A 94 -29.74 2.03 -31.82
N LEU A 95 -28.82 1.45 -31.05
CA LEU A 95 -28.83 1.47 -29.58
C LEU A 95 -28.76 2.89 -29.00
N LYS A 96 -29.76 3.25 -28.20
CA LYS A 96 -29.77 4.44 -27.34
C LYS A 96 -29.60 4.03 -25.87
N PRO A 97 -28.65 4.60 -25.11
CA PRO A 97 -28.48 4.26 -23.70
C PRO A 97 -29.73 4.66 -22.90
N GLY A 98 -30.24 3.74 -22.07
CA GLY A 98 -31.32 4.01 -21.10
C GLY A 98 -32.62 3.18 -21.24
N ASN A 99 -32.75 2.26 -22.19
CA ASN A 99 -33.96 1.41 -22.31
C ASN A 99 -33.84 0.11 -21.48
N ALA A 100 -34.81 -0.15 -20.59
CA ALA A 100 -34.80 -1.30 -19.69
C ALA A 100 -34.92 -2.67 -20.42
N ASP A 101 -35.67 -2.73 -21.53
CA ASP A 101 -35.83 -3.95 -22.35
C ASP A 101 -34.53 -4.37 -23.08
N MET A 102 -33.43 -3.61 -22.96
CA MET A 102 -32.19 -3.91 -23.68
C MET A 102 -31.46 -5.16 -23.18
N THR A 103 -31.58 -5.54 -21.90
CA THR A 103 -30.68 -6.54 -21.29
C THR A 103 -30.69 -7.90 -22.00
N HIS A 104 -31.86 -8.45 -22.31
CA HIS A 104 -31.99 -9.75 -22.98
C HIS A 104 -31.52 -9.71 -24.44
N THR A 105 -31.95 -8.69 -25.20
CA THR A 105 -31.57 -8.54 -26.61
C THR A 105 -30.08 -8.27 -26.75
N TRP A 106 -29.52 -7.40 -25.90
CA TRP A 106 -28.10 -7.10 -25.81
C TRP A 106 -27.24 -8.34 -25.53
N ALA A 107 -27.62 -9.14 -24.51
CA ALA A 107 -26.93 -10.38 -24.19
C ALA A 107 -26.99 -11.39 -25.35
N THR A 108 -28.14 -11.48 -26.03
CA THR A 108 -28.35 -12.34 -27.19
C THR A 108 -27.48 -11.90 -28.38
N THR A 109 -27.42 -10.60 -28.69
CA THR A 109 -26.61 -10.08 -29.78
C THR A 109 -25.10 -10.22 -29.51
N LEU A 110 -24.66 -10.01 -28.27
CA LEU A 110 -23.28 -10.29 -27.87
C LEU A 110 -22.92 -11.78 -27.93
N PHE A 111 -23.86 -12.67 -27.59
CA PHE A 111 -23.69 -14.11 -27.78
C PHE A 111 -23.58 -14.47 -29.27
N ASN A 112 -24.42 -13.89 -30.12
CA ASN A 112 -24.39 -14.07 -31.57
C ASN A 112 -23.06 -13.59 -32.17
N LEU A 113 -22.50 -12.46 -31.73
CA LEU A 113 -21.16 -12.02 -32.14
C LEU A 113 -20.06 -13.02 -31.73
N LYS A 114 -20.08 -13.55 -30.52
CA LYS A 114 -19.12 -14.59 -30.08
C LYS A 114 -19.26 -15.87 -30.90
N LEU A 115 -20.49 -16.25 -31.24
CA LEU A 115 -20.79 -17.40 -32.09
C LEU A 115 -20.28 -17.19 -33.54
N LEU A 116 -20.44 -15.99 -34.10
CA LEU A 116 -19.89 -15.61 -35.40
C LEU A 116 -18.35 -15.67 -35.41
N LEU A 117 -17.70 -15.12 -34.39
CA LEU A 117 -16.24 -15.18 -34.23
C LEU A 117 -15.74 -16.64 -34.20
N ASN A 118 -16.39 -17.51 -33.43
CA ASN A 118 -16.07 -18.94 -33.41
C ASN A 118 -16.34 -19.64 -34.75
N ARG A 119 -17.41 -19.28 -35.49
CA ARG A 119 -17.67 -19.85 -36.82
C ARG A 119 -16.65 -19.41 -37.86
N LEU A 120 -16.33 -18.11 -37.91
CA LEU A 120 -15.29 -17.55 -38.80
C LEU A 120 -13.90 -18.12 -38.48
N SER A 121 -13.62 -18.37 -37.19
CA SER A 121 -12.39 -19.01 -36.74
C SER A 121 -12.15 -20.41 -37.30
N ASN A 122 -13.21 -21.13 -37.69
CA ASN A 122 -13.14 -22.52 -38.15
C ASN A 122 -13.38 -22.67 -39.66
N ARG A 123 -13.45 -21.56 -40.41
CA ARG A 123 -13.66 -21.54 -41.87
C ARG A 123 -12.55 -20.78 -42.60
N ASP A 124 -12.44 -21.01 -43.90
CA ASP A 124 -11.52 -20.24 -44.75
C ASP A 124 -12.04 -18.80 -44.90
N ALA A 125 -11.32 -17.86 -44.30
CA ALA A 125 -11.66 -16.43 -44.31
C ALA A 125 -11.64 -15.81 -45.71
N ARG A 126 -11.06 -16.48 -46.72
CA ARG A 126 -11.12 -16.04 -48.12
C ARG A 126 -12.52 -16.21 -48.72
N THR A 127 -13.28 -17.19 -48.26
CA THR A 127 -14.63 -17.49 -48.76
C THR A 127 -15.70 -16.70 -48.00
N ASP A 128 -15.52 -16.54 -46.68
CA ASP A 128 -16.44 -15.80 -45.79
C ASP A 128 -16.07 -14.31 -45.62
N LYS A 129 -15.29 -13.73 -46.54
CA LYS A 129 -14.86 -12.33 -46.51
C LYS A 129 -15.98 -11.31 -46.20
N PRO A 130 -17.15 -11.29 -46.87
CA PRO A 130 -18.21 -10.33 -46.55
C PRO A 130 -18.77 -10.54 -45.13
N THR A 131 -18.87 -11.78 -44.66
CA THR A 131 -19.29 -12.12 -43.28
C THR A 131 -18.30 -11.56 -42.27
N ALA A 132 -16.99 -11.68 -42.53
CA ALA A 132 -15.95 -11.13 -41.66
C ALA A 132 -15.93 -9.59 -41.63
N GLU A 133 -16.12 -8.93 -42.78
CA GLU A 133 -16.19 -7.47 -42.88
C GLU A 133 -17.40 -6.90 -42.12
N VAL A 134 -18.60 -7.46 -42.30
CA VAL A 134 -19.81 -7.04 -41.57
C VAL A 134 -19.72 -7.36 -40.08
N THR A 135 -19.11 -8.49 -39.71
CA THR A 135 -18.82 -8.80 -38.29
C THR A 135 -17.86 -7.79 -37.68
N SER A 136 -16.87 -7.29 -38.43
CA SER A 136 -15.96 -6.25 -37.95
C SER A 136 -16.70 -4.95 -37.65
N GLN A 137 -17.55 -4.49 -38.58
CA GLN A 137 -18.40 -3.31 -38.39
C GLN A 137 -19.36 -3.47 -37.21
N ALA A 138 -19.94 -4.66 -37.02
CA ALA A 138 -20.80 -4.95 -35.88
C ALA A 138 -20.05 -4.88 -34.54
N LEU A 139 -18.78 -5.29 -34.52
CA LEU A 139 -17.91 -5.18 -33.34
C LEU A 139 -17.47 -3.72 -33.08
N GLU A 140 -17.14 -2.93 -34.10
CA GLU A 140 -16.87 -1.48 -33.97
C GLU A 140 -18.10 -0.73 -33.41
N ALA A 141 -19.30 -1.10 -33.87
CA ALA A 141 -20.55 -0.58 -33.33
C ALA A 141 -20.77 -1.03 -31.86
N ALA A 142 -20.44 -2.27 -31.51
CA ALA A 142 -20.49 -2.75 -30.13
C ALA A 142 -19.51 -2.00 -29.21
N VAL A 143 -18.27 -1.77 -29.64
CA VAL A 143 -17.27 -0.91 -28.95
C VAL A 143 -17.82 0.50 -28.75
N THR A 144 -18.45 1.07 -29.78
CA THR A 144 -19.08 2.39 -29.73
C THR A 144 -20.30 2.44 -28.80
N ALA A 145 -20.98 1.32 -28.58
CA ALA A 145 -22.03 1.19 -27.58
C ALA A 145 -21.45 1.05 -26.15
N PHE A 146 -20.46 0.18 -25.96
CA PHE A 146 -19.75 0.00 -24.69
C PHE A 146 -19.13 1.29 -24.16
N SER A 147 -18.64 2.18 -25.04
CA SER A 147 -18.09 3.49 -24.63
C SER A 147 -19.14 4.52 -24.22
N LYS A 148 -20.42 4.31 -24.55
CA LYS A 148 -21.56 5.18 -24.20
C LYS A 148 -22.39 4.70 -23.01
N LEU A 149 -22.19 3.45 -22.58
CA LEU A 149 -22.85 2.88 -21.41
C LEU A 149 -22.14 3.29 -20.12
N GLU A 150 -22.90 3.39 -19.03
CA GLU A 150 -22.31 3.52 -17.69
C GLU A 150 -21.56 2.24 -17.32
N ARG A 151 -20.36 2.39 -16.72
CA ARG A 151 -19.46 1.27 -16.47
C ARG A 151 -19.83 0.48 -15.23
N THR A 152 -20.66 -0.53 -15.43
CA THR A 152 -20.96 -1.56 -14.42
C THR A 152 -19.99 -2.75 -14.53
N ALA A 153 -19.98 -3.61 -13.49
CA ALA A 153 -19.21 -4.84 -13.49
C ALA A 153 -19.63 -5.80 -14.62
N GLU A 154 -20.93 -5.87 -14.92
CA GLU A 154 -21.52 -6.69 -15.98
C GLU A 154 -21.03 -6.25 -17.37
N VAL A 155 -21.02 -4.94 -17.64
CA VAL A 155 -20.51 -4.36 -18.89
C VAL A 155 -19.03 -4.70 -19.06
N THR A 156 -18.25 -4.63 -17.99
CA THR A 156 -16.82 -5.01 -17.99
C THR A 156 -16.61 -6.49 -18.32
N GLU A 157 -17.41 -7.38 -17.72
CA GLU A 157 -17.32 -8.82 -17.98
C GLU A 157 -17.68 -9.15 -19.44
N GLN A 158 -18.69 -8.47 -19.99
CA GLN A 158 -19.08 -8.61 -21.38
C GLN A 158 -17.99 -8.17 -22.36
N VAL A 159 -17.31 -7.04 -22.11
CA VAL A 159 -16.15 -6.56 -22.89
C VAL A 159 -15.02 -7.61 -22.86
N ARG A 160 -14.62 -8.08 -21.68
CA ARG A 160 -13.56 -9.11 -21.54
C ARG A 160 -13.91 -10.40 -22.26
N ALA A 161 -15.14 -10.88 -22.10
CA ALA A 161 -15.57 -12.13 -22.71
C ALA A 161 -15.72 -12.01 -24.25
N LEU A 162 -15.94 -10.80 -24.78
CA LEU A 162 -15.91 -10.54 -26.23
C LEU A 162 -14.46 -10.47 -26.75
N LEU A 163 -13.57 -9.78 -26.04
CA LEU A 163 -12.14 -9.70 -26.37
C LEU A 163 -11.48 -11.09 -26.35
N ALA A 164 -11.82 -11.94 -25.39
CA ALA A 164 -11.33 -13.32 -25.32
C ALA A 164 -11.76 -14.15 -26.56
N ALA A 165 -13.03 -14.05 -26.97
CA ALA A 165 -13.52 -14.73 -28.17
C ALA A 165 -12.87 -14.18 -29.47
N LEU A 166 -12.60 -12.88 -29.50
CA LEU A 166 -11.90 -12.24 -30.62
C LEU A 166 -10.45 -12.72 -30.73
N ASN A 167 -9.74 -12.78 -29.61
CA ASN A 167 -8.36 -13.26 -29.57
C ASN A 167 -8.23 -14.74 -29.94
N ASP A 168 -9.14 -15.60 -29.46
CA ASP A 168 -9.18 -17.02 -29.86
C ASP A 168 -9.40 -17.17 -31.38
N ALA A 169 -10.33 -16.41 -31.97
CA ALA A 169 -10.57 -16.42 -33.41
C ALA A 169 -9.36 -15.92 -34.24
N CYS A 170 -8.68 -14.86 -33.78
CA CYS A 170 -7.49 -14.28 -34.43
C CYS A 170 -6.21 -15.12 -34.26
N LEU A 171 -6.15 -15.99 -33.25
CA LEU A 171 -5.09 -16.98 -33.07
C LEU A 171 -5.26 -18.14 -34.05
N LYS A 172 -6.49 -18.63 -34.20
CA LYS A 172 -6.84 -19.76 -35.10
C LYS A 172 -6.86 -19.37 -36.57
N ASN A 173 -7.17 -18.11 -36.91
CA ASN A 173 -7.21 -17.61 -38.28
C ASN A 173 -6.48 -16.27 -38.42
N GLU A 174 -5.27 -16.32 -39.00
CA GLU A 174 -4.38 -15.17 -39.16
C GLU A 174 -4.93 -14.06 -40.09
N VAL A 175 -5.86 -14.38 -40.99
CA VAL A 175 -6.54 -13.38 -41.82
C VAL A 175 -7.49 -12.52 -40.99
N LEU A 176 -8.21 -13.13 -40.03
CA LEU A 176 -9.10 -12.41 -39.12
C LEU A 176 -8.32 -11.42 -38.22
N ARG A 177 -7.06 -11.73 -37.90
CA ARG A 177 -6.17 -10.81 -37.17
C ARG A 177 -5.97 -9.48 -37.90
N VAL A 178 -5.95 -9.49 -39.23
CA VAL A 178 -5.85 -8.27 -40.07
C VAL A 178 -7.20 -7.57 -40.21
N VAL A 179 -8.32 -8.31 -40.17
CA VAL A 179 -9.68 -7.72 -40.25
C VAL A 179 -10.08 -7.04 -38.93
N PHE A 180 -9.69 -7.61 -37.79
CA PHE A 180 -10.17 -7.18 -36.46
C PHE A 180 -9.13 -6.42 -35.61
N TYR A 181 -7.94 -6.07 -36.15
CA TYR A 181 -6.87 -5.43 -35.36
C TYR A 181 -7.35 -4.19 -34.58
N ARG A 182 -8.13 -3.32 -35.25
CA ARG A 182 -8.65 -2.07 -34.70
C ARG A 182 -9.62 -2.33 -33.54
N VAL A 183 -10.61 -3.19 -33.78
CA VAL A 183 -11.60 -3.62 -32.80
C VAL A 183 -10.92 -4.16 -31.54
N ARG A 184 -9.88 -4.98 -31.71
CA ARG A 184 -9.13 -5.56 -30.59
C ARG A 184 -8.43 -4.47 -29.77
N ASP A 185 -7.67 -3.58 -30.40
CA ASP A 185 -6.96 -2.50 -29.72
C ASP A 185 -7.94 -1.54 -29.00
N GLU A 186 -9.14 -1.30 -29.57
CA GLU A 186 -10.20 -0.49 -28.93
C GLU A 186 -10.89 -1.22 -27.76
N LEU A 187 -11.14 -2.54 -27.87
CA LEU A 187 -11.64 -3.36 -26.75
C LEU A 187 -10.61 -3.48 -25.61
N GLU A 188 -9.33 -3.62 -25.94
CA GLU A 188 -8.23 -3.59 -24.96
C GLU A 188 -8.17 -2.24 -24.24
N SER A 189 -8.34 -1.12 -24.96
CA SER A 189 -8.44 0.22 -24.35
C SER A 189 -9.65 0.35 -23.41
N LEU A 190 -10.81 -0.21 -23.79
CA LEU A 190 -11.99 -0.26 -22.93
C LEU A 190 -11.77 -1.14 -21.69
N GLU A 191 -11.15 -2.31 -21.81
CA GLU A 191 -10.83 -3.16 -20.65
C GLU A 191 -9.80 -2.51 -19.72
N MET A 192 -8.74 -1.91 -20.27
CA MET A 192 -7.66 -1.31 -19.47
C MET A 192 -8.10 -0.05 -18.70
N SER A 193 -9.17 0.61 -19.13
CA SER A 193 -9.76 1.74 -18.41
C SER A 193 -10.74 1.33 -17.28
N ASN A 194 -10.52 0.14 -16.70
CA ASN A 194 -11.40 -0.54 -15.75
C ASN A 194 -11.59 0.16 -14.39
N PRO A 195 -12.78 0.07 -13.76
CA PRO A 195 -12.95 0.39 -12.35
C PRO A 195 -12.37 -0.66 -11.38
N ARG A 196 -12.00 -1.87 -11.85
CA ARG A 196 -11.58 -2.97 -10.95
C ARG A 196 -10.25 -2.68 -10.25
N THR A 197 -9.23 -2.29 -11.01
CA THR A 197 -7.98 -1.70 -10.48
C THR A 197 -8.25 -0.45 -9.66
N ALA A 198 -9.20 0.40 -10.07
CA ALA A 198 -9.56 1.59 -9.30
C ALA A 198 -10.17 1.25 -7.92
N LEU A 199 -10.96 0.18 -7.80
CA LEU A 199 -11.59 -0.27 -6.55
C LEU A 199 -10.58 -0.95 -5.61
N GLU A 200 -9.74 -1.85 -6.15
CA GLU A 200 -8.68 -2.52 -5.39
C GLU A 200 -7.62 -1.51 -4.91
N THR A 201 -7.17 -0.59 -5.77
CA THR A 201 -6.32 0.53 -5.34
C THR A 201 -7.02 1.48 -4.38
N SER A 202 -8.36 1.63 -4.44
CA SER A 202 -9.12 2.40 -3.44
C SER A 202 -9.04 1.75 -2.06
N GLY A 203 -9.19 0.42 -2.00
CA GLY A 203 -9.00 -0.36 -0.79
C GLY A 203 -7.59 -0.20 -0.23
N MET A 204 -6.56 -0.36 -1.07
CA MET A 204 -5.16 -0.17 -0.67
C MET A 204 -4.85 1.26 -0.22
N VAL A 205 -5.46 2.29 -0.84
CA VAL A 205 -5.34 3.70 -0.41
C VAL A 205 -5.95 3.92 0.98
N LEU A 206 -7.09 3.28 1.28
CA LEU A 206 -7.69 3.33 2.61
C LEU A 206 -6.81 2.60 3.64
N SER A 207 -6.33 1.39 3.31
CA SER A 207 -5.37 0.65 4.14
C SER A 207 -4.09 1.44 4.41
N PHE A 208 -3.58 2.19 3.42
CA PHE A 208 -2.43 3.08 3.62
C PHE A 208 -2.73 4.19 4.63
N LYS A 209 -3.87 4.89 4.51
CA LYS A 209 -4.26 5.94 5.47
C LYS A 209 -4.42 5.40 6.88
N GLU A 210 -5.13 4.27 7.04
CA GLU A 210 -5.26 3.59 8.32
C GLU A 210 -3.90 3.18 8.91
N LEU A 211 -2.97 2.69 8.09
CA LEU A 211 -1.61 2.36 8.52
C LEU A 211 -0.86 3.62 8.97
N VAL A 212 -1.00 4.76 8.28
CA VAL A 212 -0.39 6.04 8.70
C VAL A 212 -0.88 6.46 10.08
N ASP A 213 -2.19 6.38 10.33
CA ASP A 213 -2.78 6.74 11.63
C ASP A 213 -2.34 5.77 12.74
N LYS A 214 -2.31 4.46 12.47
CA LYS A 214 -1.77 3.43 13.38
C LYS A 214 -0.27 3.65 13.66
N ILE A 215 0.52 4.02 12.65
CA ILE A 215 1.96 4.35 12.80
C ILE A 215 2.16 5.61 13.65
N ALA A 216 1.21 6.55 13.67
CA ALA A 216 1.30 7.74 14.53
C ALA A 216 1.25 7.38 16.02
N SER A 217 0.33 6.49 16.43
CA SER A 217 0.11 6.11 17.84
C SER A 217 1.08 5.05 18.40
N LEU A 218 1.72 4.25 17.56
CA LEU A 218 2.64 3.18 17.99
C LEU A 218 3.93 3.68 18.70
N PRO A 219 4.61 2.83 19.51
CA PRO A 219 5.92 3.14 20.08
C PRO A 219 7.02 3.13 19.00
N SER A 220 8.09 3.91 19.21
CA SER A 220 9.17 4.12 18.22
C SER A 220 9.94 2.86 17.82
N THR A 221 9.85 1.78 18.59
CA THR A 221 10.41 0.46 18.30
C THR A 221 9.65 -0.32 17.23
N GLU A 222 8.34 -0.08 17.10
CA GLU A 222 7.45 -0.85 16.22
C GLU A 222 7.13 -0.13 14.90
N LYS A 223 7.26 1.21 14.88
CA LYS A 223 7.07 2.02 13.66
C LYS A 223 7.87 1.53 12.45
N PRO A 224 9.16 1.10 12.55
CA PRO A 224 9.93 0.65 11.39
C PRO A 224 9.24 -0.46 10.58
N SER A 225 8.75 -1.51 11.24
CA SER A 225 8.10 -2.65 10.57
C SER A 225 6.78 -2.26 9.91
N ARG A 226 5.96 -1.45 10.59
CA ARG A 226 4.68 -0.94 10.03
C ARG A 226 4.88 0.05 8.89
N ILE A 227 5.99 0.77 8.86
CA ILE A 227 6.33 1.64 7.73
C ILE A 227 6.75 0.83 6.51
N LEU A 228 7.42 -0.31 6.66
CA LEU A 228 7.69 -1.21 5.52
C LEU A 228 6.37 -1.66 4.87
N GLU A 229 5.42 -2.15 5.68
CA GLU A 229 4.06 -2.51 5.26
C GLU A 229 3.35 -1.35 4.53
N ALA A 230 3.35 -0.14 5.10
CA ALA A 230 2.73 1.03 4.47
C ALA A 230 3.43 1.47 3.16
N LEU A 231 4.77 1.35 3.09
CA LEU A 231 5.54 1.66 1.88
C LEU A 231 5.23 0.67 0.75
N ASP A 232 5.08 -0.62 1.05
CA ASP A 232 4.74 -1.65 0.06
C ASP A 232 3.31 -1.48 -0.45
N VAL A 233 2.35 -1.12 0.41
CA VAL A 233 0.95 -0.82 -0.01
C VAL A 233 0.91 0.36 -0.99
N ILE A 234 1.53 1.50 -0.66
CA ILE A 234 1.51 2.66 -1.57
C ILE A 234 2.38 2.45 -2.82
N HIS A 235 3.41 1.59 -2.73
CA HIS A 235 4.17 1.16 -3.90
C HIS A 235 3.28 0.44 -4.91
N HIS A 236 2.48 -0.54 -4.47
CA HIS A 236 1.53 -1.24 -5.35
C HIS A 236 0.51 -0.27 -5.97
N VAL A 237 -0.07 0.64 -5.18
CA VAL A 237 -1.00 1.68 -5.69
C VAL A 237 -0.38 2.51 -6.83
N MET A 238 0.91 2.86 -6.77
CA MET A 238 1.59 3.61 -7.84
C MET A 238 1.95 2.75 -9.07
N VAL A 239 2.08 1.43 -8.92
CA VAL A 239 2.32 0.51 -10.03
C VAL A 239 1.02 0.22 -10.78
N GLU A 240 -0.06 -0.05 -10.04
CA GLU A 240 -1.42 -0.39 -10.51
C GLU A 240 -2.20 0.80 -11.12
N ASP A 241 -1.70 2.03 -11.00
CA ASP A 241 -2.33 3.26 -11.54
C ASP A 241 -1.54 3.84 -12.74
N PRO A 242 -1.65 3.23 -13.95
CA PRO A 242 -0.90 3.68 -15.13
C PRO A 242 -1.35 5.04 -15.66
N HIS A 243 -2.57 5.48 -15.32
CA HIS A 243 -3.17 6.75 -15.77
C HIS A 243 -3.02 7.90 -14.76
N CYS A 244 -2.32 7.69 -13.65
CA CYS A 244 -2.09 8.66 -12.57
C CYS A 244 -3.38 9.26 -11.98
N THR A 245 -4.44 8.46 -11.88
CA THR A 245 -5.72 8.84 -11.29
C THR A 245 -5.59 9.11 -9.78
N ARG A 246 -4.66 8.44 -9.10
CA ARG A 246 -4.38 8.54 -7.65
C ARG A 246 -3.27 9.54 -7.31
N GLN A 247 -3.06 10.55 -8.16
CA GLN A 247 -1.97 11.51 -7.99
C GLN A 247 -2.08 12.36 -6.70
N ALA A 248 -3.27 12.56 -6.14
CA ALA A 248 -3.41 13.29 -4.88
C ALA A 248 -2.88 12.47 -3.69
N GLU A 249 -3.22 11.18 -3.67
CA GLU A 249 -2.84 10.20 -2.67
C GLU A 249 -1.35 9.86 -2.72
N ALA A 250 -0.82 9.63 -3.92
CA ALA A 250 0.61 9.45 -4.13
C ALA A 250 1.37 10.69 -3.64
N ARG A 251 0.88 11.92 -3.90
CA ARG A 251 1.52 13.14 -3.41
C ARG A 251 1.45 13.30 -1.88
N TYR A 252 0.31 12.99 -1.26
CA TYR A 252 0.17 12.94 0.19
C TYR A 252 1.17 11.97 0.83
N SER A 253 1.33 10.77 0.25
CA SER A 253 2.29 9.78 0.75
C SER A 253 3.74 10.30 0.76
N ALA A 254 4.13 11.15 -0.20
CA ALA A 254 5.48 11.70 -0.25
C ALA A 254 5.79 12.65 0.91
N ASP A 255 4.81 13.41 1.39
CA ASP A 255 4.98 14.26 2.58
C ASP A 255 4.98 13.43 3.88
N VAL A 256 4.17 12.36 3.96
CA VAL A 256 4.20 11.40 5.07
C VAL A 256 5.56 10.68 5.15
N VAL A 257 6.04 10.14 4.03
CA VAL A 257 7.33 9.43 3.96
C VAL A 257 8.51 10.37 4.27
N LYS A 258 8.46 11.62 3.79
CA LYS A 258 9.43 12.67 4.18
C LYS A 258 9.45 12.93 5.68
N TYR A 259 8.29 12.93 6.35
CA TYR A 259 8.21 13.03 7.80
C TYR A 259 8.83 11.79 8.48
N TRP A 260 8.47 10.58 8.07
CA TRP A 260 9.04 9.34 8.62
C TRP A 260 10.57 9.24 8.48
N ILE A 261 11.12 9.55 7.31
CA ILE A 261 12.57 9.58 7.08
C ILE A 261 13.27 10.54 8.06
N SER A 262 12.60 11.63 8.45
CA SER A 262 13.14 12.66 9.34
C SER A 262 12.99 12.27 10.82
N ALA A 263 11.82 11.80 11.24
CA ALA A 263 11.46 11.57 12.64
C ALA A 263 11.92 10.22 13.20
N ILE A 264 12.07 9.19 12.37
CA ILE A 264 12.19 7.80 12.84
C ILE A 264 13.65 7.32 12.71
N PRO A 265 14.17 6.54 13.68
CA PRO A 265 15.54 5.99 13.62
C PRO A 265 15.82 5.26 12.31
N PHE A 266 16.86 5.69 11.60
CA PHE A 266 17.14 5.20 10.25
C PHE A 266 17.87 3.85 10.31
N GLN A 267 17.16 2.78 10.00
CA GLN A 267 17.68 1.41 9.89
C GLN A 267 18.10 1.09 8.45
N HIS A 268 18.91 0.04 8.24
CA HIS A 268 19.42 -0.31 6.91
C HIS A 268 18.30 -0.71 5.94
N GLU A 269 17.42 -1.62 6.37
CA GLU A 269 16.30 -2.15 5.57
C GLU A 269 15.25 -1.08 5.28
N LEU A 270 14.81 -0.36 6.32
CA LEU A 270 13.94 0.81 6.19
C LEU A 270 14.52 1.85 5.22
N GLY A 271 15.83 2.07 5.29
CA GLY A 271 16.56 2.94 4.37
C GLY A 271 16.63 2.44 2.92
N LYS A 272 16.50 1.13 2.68
CA LYS A 272 16.37 0.54 1.33
C LYS A 272 14.95 0.70 0.82
N ALA A 273 13.93 0.41 1.65
CA ALA A 273 12.52 0.59 1.30
C ALA A 273 12.19 2.05 0.93
N TYR A 274 12.71 3.04 1.68
CA TYR A 274 12.58 4.45 1.30
C TYR A 274 13.23 4.78 -0.06
N GLU A 275 14.32 4.11 -0.44
CA GLU A 275 14.93 4.32 -1.77
C GLU A 275 14.10 3.70 -2.88
N THR A 276 13.57 2.48 -2.69
CA THR A 276 12.62 1.86 -3.63
C THR A 276 11.41 2.76 -3.83
N TYR A 277 10.74 3.17 -2.74
CA TYR A 277 9.59 4.08 -2.80
C TYR A 277 9.92 5.40 -3.54
N ALA A 278 11.07 6.02 -3.25
CA ALA A 278 11.45 7.28 -3.89
C ALA A 278 11.71 7.10 -5.40
N SER A 279 12.24 5.97 -5.83
CA SER A 279 12.39 5.61 -7.25
C SER A 279 11.03 5.41 -7.92
N SER A 280 10.14 4.60 -7.33
CA SER A 280 8.81 4.33 -7.91
C SER A 280 7.94 5.59 -7.95
N PHE A 281 8.06 6.48 -6.96
CA PHE A 281 7.44 7.81 -6.98
C PHE A 281 8.03 8.71 -8.08
N ALA A 282 9.33 8.61 -8.37
CA ALA A 282 9.95 9.30 -9.50
C ALA A 282 9.43 8.77 -10.85
N GLU A 283 9.33 7.45 -11.01
CA GLU A 283 8.79 6.80 -12.21
C GLU A 283 7.31 7.16 -12.42
N TYR A 284 6.48 7.05 -11.38
CA TYR A 284 5.09 7.50 -11.41
C TYR A 284 4.97 8.97 -11.85
N SER A 285 5.86 9.86 -11.38
CA SER A 285 5.87 11.27 -11.79
C SER A 285 6.13 11.52 -13.28
N THR A 286 6.72 10.56 -14.00
CA THR A 286 6.93 10.67 -15.45
C THR A 286 5.66 10.41 -16.26
N LYS A 287 4.72 9.64 -15.70
CA LYS A 287 3.43 9.29 -16.32
C LYS A 287 2.40 10.43 -16.22
N ILE A 288 2.56 11.35 -15.26
CA ILE A 288 1.63 12.47 -15.03
C ILE A 288 1.63 13.46 -16.20
N ALA A 289 0.44 13.84 -16.68
CA ALA A 289 0.30 14.83 -17.75
C ALA A 289 0.66 16.27 -17.30
N GLY A 290 1.37 17.00 -18.18
CA GLY A 290 1.70 18.42 -18.03
C GLY A 290 3.08 18.71 -17.43
N ARG A 291 3.94 19.41 -18.19
CA ARG A 291 5.34 19.70 -17.82
C ARG A 291 5.52 20.37 -16.46
N THR A 292 4.68 21.35 -16.12
CA THR A 292 4.76 22.09 -14.85
C THR A 292 4.51 21.20 -13.64
N ASN A 293 3.57 20.26 -13.75
CA ASN A 293 3.31 19.26 -12.71
C ASN A 293 4.52 18.33 -12.57
N GLN A 294 5.00 17.73 -13.67
CA GLN A 294 6.17 16.84 -13.67
C GLN A 294 7.39 17.45 -12.98
N VAL A 295 7.71 18.73 -13.22
CA VAL A 295 8.83 19.43 -12.56
C VAL A 295 8.63 19.50 -11.04
N GLY A 296 7.43 19.84 -10.57
CA GLY A 296 7.11 19.90 -9.14
C GLY A 296 7.21 18.55 -8.43
N TRP A 297 6.84 17.47 -9.12
CA TRP A 297 6.94 16.10 -8.62
C TRP A 297 8.37 15.55 -8.62
N LYS A 298 9.10 15.71 -9.73
CA LYS A 298 10.52 15.32 -9.83
C LYS A 298 11.37 16.01 -8.75
N ARG A 299 11.07 17.29 -8.45
CA ARG A 299 11.72 18.05 -7.37
C ARG A 299 11.41 17.49 -5.96
N LEU A 300 10.28 16.81 -5.76
CA LEU A 300 9.98 16.09 -4.51
C LEU A 300 10.73 14.76 -4.44
N ALA A 301 10.75 13.97 -5.51
CA ALA A 301 11.55 12.74 -5.59
C ALA A 301 13.05 13.01 -5.33
N ASP A 302 13.61 14.05 -5.95
CA ASP A 302 14.98 14.51 -5.71
C ASP A 302 15.22 14.92 -4.25
N LYS A 303 14.24 15.57 -3.62
CA LYS A 303 14.31 15.93 -2.18
C LYS A 303 14.31 14.68 -1.31
N LEU A 304 13.46 13.69 -1.59
CA LEU A 304 13.42 12.40 -0.89
C LEU A 304 14.77 11.67 -1.02
N HIS A 305 15.29 11.45 -2.23
CA HIS A 305 16.60 10.82 -2.42
C HIS A 305 17.74 11.59 -1.73
N LYS A 306 17.72 12.94 -1.75
CA LYS A 306 18.70 13.75 -1.01
C LYS A 306 18.57 13.58 0.50
N LEU A 307 17.35 13.52 1.03
CA LEU A 307 17.05 13.30 2.44
C LEU A 307 17.52 11.90 2.90
N ILE A 308 17.19 10.86 2.13
CA ILE A 308 17.58 9.48 2.42
C ILE A 308 19.10 9.31 2.37
N ARG A 309 19.78 9.86 1.33
CA ARG A 309 21.25 9.86 1.26
C ARG A 309 21.90 10.62 2.42
N ARG A 310 21.32 11.74 2.87
CA ARG A 310 21.77 12.47 4.07
C ARG A 310 21.60 11.63 5.33
N ARG A 311 20.43 11.01 5.54
CA ARG A 311 20.16 10.13 6.69
C ARG A 311 21.07 8.92 6.70
N ARG A 312 21.21 8.19 5.58
CA ARG A 312 22.15 7.06 5.46
C ARG A 312 23.60 7.48 5.72
N LYS A 313 24.04 8.67 5.29
CA LYS A 313 25.35 9.22 5.65
C LYS A 313 25.44 9.53 7.15
N GLN A 314 24.42 10.15 7.74
CA GLN A 314 24.35 10.38 9.19
C GLN A 314 24.43 9.05 9.95
N THR A 315 23.65 8.03 9.62
CA THR A 315 23.72 6.72 10.30
C THR A 315 25.09 6.06 10.13
N LYS A 316 25.71 6.12 8.95
CA LYS A 316 27.09 5.63 8.75
C LYS A 316 28.11 6.41 9.58
N ILE A 317 27.94 7.73 9.73
CA ILE A 317 28.76 8.55 10.62
C ILE A 317 28.49 8.17 12.08
N THR A 318 27.24 7.99 12.50
CA THR A 318 26.89 7.56 13.87
C THR A 318 27.31 6.12 14.20
N SER A 319 27.48 5.24 13.19
CA SER A 319 27.99 3.87 13.38
C SER A 319 29.52 3.77 13.29
N CYS A 320 30.20 4.68 12.58
CA CYS A 320 31.66 4.69 12.42
C CYS A 320 32.38 5.75 13.27
N VAL A 321 31.64 6.68 13.87
CA VAL A 321 32.14 7.68 14.81
C VAL A 321 31.44 7.43 16.15
N PRO A 322 32.08 6.71 17.09
CA PRO A 322 31.79 6.94 18.51
C PRO A 322 31.90 8.44 18.74
N PRO A 323 31.02 9.08 19.54
CA PRO A 323 31.25 10.48 19.90
C PRO A 323 32.69 10.56 20.42
N THR A 324 33.47 11.54 19.94
CA THR A 324 34.90 11.65 20.27
C THR A 324 35.03 12.13 21.71
N LEU A 325 34.68 11.22 22.62
CA LEU A 325 34.79 11.31 24.05
C LEU A 325 36.22 11.72 24.35
N SER A 326 36.39 12.72 25.20
CA SER A 326 37.72 13.05 25.68
C SER A 326 38.35 11.79 26.27
N LYS A 327 39.68 11.64 26.19
CA LYS A 327 40.37 10.48 26.78
C LYS A 327 40.05 10.31 28.28
N ALA A 328 39.66 11.38 28.97
CA ALA A 328 39.16 11.35 30.34
C ALA A 328 37.71 10.82 30.44
N THR A 329 36.83 11.23 29.53
CA THR A 329 35.42 10.79 29.47
C THR A 329 35.31 9.30 29.15
N THR A 330 36.12 8.78 28.22
CA THR A 330 36.20 7.34 27.93
C THR A 330 36.61 6.56 29.18
N ARG A 331 37.70 6.97 29.85
CA ARG A 331 38.15 6.36 31.12
C ARG A 331 37.08 6.38 32.21
N LYS A 332 36.25 7.43 32.28
CA LYS A 332 35.15 7.51 33.25
C LYS A 332 33.96 6.61 32.89
N ARG A 333 33.70 6.36 31.60
CA ARG A 333 32.80 5.29 31.16
C ARG A 333 33.35 3.89 31.44
N ASP A 334 34.63 3.66 31.19
CA ASP A 334 35.27 2.37 31.49
C ASP A 334 35.22 2.08 33.00
N GLN A 335 35.49 3.09 33.84
CA GLN A 335 35.32 3.04 35.29
C GLN A 335 33.86 2.71 35.69
N LEU A 336 32.87 3.31 35.04
CA LEU A 336 31.45 3.01 35.27
C LEU A 336 31.10 1.55 34.91
N MET A 337 31.59 1.07 33.76
CA MET A 337 31.34 -0.28 33.28
C MET A 337 32.00 -1.33 34.19
N ALA A 338 33.22 -1.07 34.68
CA ALA A 338 33.89 -1.92 35.66
C ALA A 338 33.09 -2.01 36.98
N ILE A 339 32.67 -0.87 37.54
CA ILE A 339 31.84 -0.86 38.77
C ILE A 339 30.50 -1.59 38.55
N ASN A 340 29.88 -1.41 37.38
CA ASN A 340 28.63 -2.08 37.01
C ASN A 340 28.82 -3.60 36.85
N ALA A 341 29.97 -4.06 36.34
CA ALA A 341 30.32 -5.47 36.24
C ALA A 341 30.55 -6.10 37.62
N GLU A 342 31.39 -5.49 38.48
CA GLU A 342 31.61 -5.93 39.86
C GLU A 342 30.27 -6.04 40.63
N ALA A 343 29.45 -4.99 40.62
CA ALA A 343 28.13 -4.98 41.25
C ALA A 343 27.10 -5.94 40.62
N THR A 344 27.41 -6.57 39.48
CA THR A 344 26.57 -7.63 38.86
C THR A 344 26.96 -9.03 39.35
N GLN A 345 28.21 -9.20 39.78
CA GLN A 345 28.71 -10.45 40.38
C GLN A 345 28.25 -10.57 41.85
N TRP A 346 27.97 -9.44 42.51
CA TRP A 346 27.57 -9.34 43.92
C TRP A 346 26.12 -9.73 44.26
N ARG A 347 25.47 -10.59 43.46
CA ARG A 347 24.02 -10.89 43.64
C ARG A 347 23.68 -11.56 44.96
N ASP A 348 24.61 -12.36 45.49
CA ASP A 348 24.42 -13.26 46.64
C ASP A 348 25.21 -12.79 47.88
N GLY A 349 25.59 -11.50 47.93
CA GLY A 349 26.29 -10.92 49.08
C GLY A 349 27.79 -11.25 49.17
N ASN A 350 28.37 -11.86 48.14
CA ASN A 350 29.79 -12.26 48.06
C ASN A 350 30.80 -11.10 47.90
N PHE A 351 30.56 -9.97 48.57
CA PHE A 351 31.37 -8.75 48.48
C PHE A 351 31.82 -8.25 49.85
N THR A 352 32.98 -7.59 49.93
CA THR A 352 33.47 -6.97 51.16
C THR A 352 32.96 -5.53 51.30
N LEU A 353 32.84 -5.06 52.55
CA LEU A 353 32.42 -3.68 52.83
C LEU A 353 33.33 -2.65 52.14
N ASP A 354 34.63 -2.93 52.03
CA ASP A 354 35.60 -2.06 51.37
C ASP A 354 35.46 -2.06 49.85
N GLN A 355 35.12 -3.20 49.22
CA GLN A 355 34.76 -3.24 47.80
C GLN A 355 33.51 -2.38 47.53
N LEU A 356 32.46 -2.49 48.34
CA LEU A 356 31.27 -1.65 48.18
C LEU A 356 31.59 -0.16 48.40
N LYS A 357 32.39 0.17 49.41
CA LYS A 357 32.85 1.55 49.69
C LYS A 357 33.69 2.12 48.54
N LYS A 358 34.59 1.33 47.96
CA LYS A 358 35.39 1.68 46.77
C LYS A 358 34.47 1.99 45.58
N ASN A 359 33.46 1.16 45.34
CA ASN A 359 32.56 1.32 44.19
C ASN A 359 31.56 2.47 44.35
N ILE A 360 31.08 2.73 45.57
CA ILE A 360 30.31 3.94 45.86
C ILE A 360 31.17 5.21 45.70
N LYS A 361 32.45 5.19 46.12
CA LYS A 361 33.37 6.30 45.89
C LYS A 361 33.62 6.53 44.39
N GLY A 362 33.95 5.48 43.64
CA GLY A 362 34.18 5.55 42.19
C GLY A 362 32.96 6.05 41.42
N LEU A 363 31.75 5.62 41.80
CA LEU A 363 30.52 6.16 41.23
C LEU A 363 30.31 7.64 41.61
N GLY A 364 30.69 8.04 42.84
CA GLY A 364 30.70 9.44 43.25
C GLY A 364 31.59 10.32 42.37
N GLU A 365 32.77 9.83 42.00
CA GLU A 365 33.70 10.51 41.08
C GLU A 365 33.19 10.61 39.65
N ILE A 366 32.30 9.70 39.24
CA ILE A 366 31.62 9.73 37.93
C ILE A 366 30.45 10.73 37.98
N VAL A 367 29.65 10.72 39.05
CA VAL A 367 28.52 11.64 39.27
C VAL A 367 28.97 13.09 39.51
N SER A 368 30.23 13.31 39.93
CA SER A 368 30.83 14.66 40.00
C SER A 368 31.53 15.10 38.72
N TYR A 369 31.69 14.21 37.73
CA TYR A 369 32.42 14.54 36.49
C TYR A 369 31.54 15.37 35.56
N GLN A 370 31.94 16.62 35.33
CA GLN A 370 31.28 17.52 34.39
C GLN A 370 32.03 17.50 33.06
N ALA A 371 31.36 17.04 32.01
CA ALA A 371 31.88 16.94 30.65
C ALA A 371 30.86 17.52 29.67
N LYS A 372 31.33 18.22 28.63
CA LYS A 372 30.46 18.73 27.54
C LYS A 372 30.06 17.61 26.57
N ASP A 373 30.86 16.55 26.52
CA ASP A 373 30.74 15.38 25.64
C ASP A 373 30.06 14.17 26.31
N TRP A 374 29.70 14.25 27.60
CA TRP A 374 28.94 13.21 28.29
C TRP A 374 28.15 13.75 29.48
N ASP A 375 26.84 13.56 29.44
CA ASP A 375 25.96 13.75 30.59
C ASP A 375 25.70 12.43 31.30
N PHE A 376 26.13 12.34 32.56
CA PHE A 376 25.95 11.17 33.41
C PHE A 376 24.50 10.97 33.89
N LEU A 377 23.64 12.02 33.86
CA LEU A 377 22.23 11.91 34.26
C LEU A 377 21.37 11.28 33.16
N ALA A 378 21.73 11.50 31.89
CA ALA A 378 21.16 10.79 30.74
C ALA A 378 21.64 9.32 30.62
N ASP A 379 22.83 8.98 31.13
CA ASP A 379 23.42 7.65 30.89
C ASP A 379 22.71 6.52 31.67
N VAL A 380 22.10 5.59 30.92
CA VAL A 380 21.33 4.45 31.45
C VAL A 380 22.19 3.56 32.36
N ASN A 381 23.51 3.47 32.11
CA ASN A 381 24.41 2.63 32.90
C ASN A 381 24.62 3.19 34.32
N VAL A 382 24.58 4.51 34.50
CA VAL A 382 24.65 5.15 35.82
C VAL A 382 23.41 4.76 36.65
N ARG A 383 22.21 4.84 36.05
CA ARG A 383 20.96 4.41 36.70
C ARG A 383 20.98 2.92 37.08
N LEU A 384 21.49 2.06 36.19
CA LEU A 384 21.63 0.63 36.44
C LEU A 384 22.61 0.35 37.59
N CYS A 385 23.76 1.01 37.57
CA CYS A 385 24.79 0.93 38.61
C CYS A 385 24.24 1.36 39.99
N VAL A 386 23.57 2.52 40.08
CA VAL A 386 22.93 3.00 41.32
C VAL A 386 21.94 1.97 41.88
N ASN A 387 21.07 1.39 41.04
CA ASN A 387 20.10 0.38 41.50
C ASN A 387 20.79 -0.91 41.99
N LYS A 388 21.86 -1.37 41.33
CA LYS A 388 22.65 -2.54 41.79
C LYS A 388 23.34 -2.27 43.12
N LEU A 389 23.99 -1.11 43.27
CA LEU A 389 24.64 -0.72 44.53
C LEU A 389 23.64 -0.51 45.67
N ILE A 390 22.40 -0.07 45.39
CA ILE A 390 21.32 -0.04 46.39
C ILE A 390 21.01 -1.46 46.87
N ARG A 391 20.81 -2.42 45.95
CA ARG A 391 20.59 -3.83 46.31
C ARG A 391 21.75 -4.40 47.13
N CYS A 392 23.00 -4.12 46.75
CA CYS A 392 24.18 -4.52 47.53
C CYS A 392 24.18 -3.89 48.93
N SER A 393 23.86 -2.59 49.04
CA SER A 393 23.82 -1.89 50.34
C SER A 393 22.76 -2.45 51.29
N HIS A 394 21.64 -2.99 50.78
CA HIS A 394 20.64 -3.68 51.59
C HIS A 394 21.14 -5.01 52.19
N MET A 395 22.19 -5.63 51.62
CA MET A 395 22.78 -6.88 52.12
C MET A 395 23.81 -6.64 53.25
N ILE A 396 24.08 -5.39 53.65
CA ILE A 396 24.99 -5.08 54.77
C ILE A 396 24.27 -5.36 56.11
N PRO A 397 24.83 -6.20 57.01
CA PRO A 397 24.22 -6.48 58.31
C PRO A 397 24.15 -5.25 59.22
N LYS A 398 25.25 -4.46 59.28
CA LYS A 398 25.38 -3.28 60.15
C LYS A 398 24.50 -2.11 59.68
N GLU A 399 23.51 -1.75 60.50
CA GLU A 399 22.49 -0.74 60.23
C GLU A 399 23.06 0.63 59.86
N GLU A 400 23.88 1.22 60.73
CA GLU A 400 24.46 2.56 60.54
C GLU A 400 25.22 2.68 59.19
N GLN A 401 25.91 1.60 58.80
CA GLN A 401 26.68 1.55 57.57
C GLN A 401 25.75 1.39 56.35
N ARG A 402 24.75 0.50 56.44
CA ARG A 402 23.66 0.33 55.47
C ARG A 402 22.97 1.66 55.17
N GLU A 403 22.54 2.37 56.21
CA GLU A 403 21.84 3.65 56.06
C GLU A 403 22.72 4.73 55.42
N LYS A 404 23.98 4.86 55.85
CA LYS A 404 24.94 5.84 55.32
C LYS A 404 25.13 5.70 53.80
N TYR A 405 25.25 4.47 53.30
CA TYR A 405 25.38 4.21 51.87
C TYR A 405 24.05 4.39 51.14
N LEU A 406 22.93 3.87 51.67
CA LEU A 406 21.61 4.04 51.08
C LEU A 406 21.18 5.52 50.97
N LYS A 407 21.50 6.36 51.95
CA LYS A 407 21.22 7.82 51.92
C LYS A 407 21.91 8.51 50.74
N THR A 408 23.14 8.08 50.43
CA THR A 408 23.93 8.60 49.30
C THR A 408 23.38 8.12 47.96
N LEU A 409 23.13 6.81 47.83
CA LEU A 409 22.63 6.21 46.60
C LEU A 409 21.19 6.63 46.27
N LYS A 410 20.29 6.73 47.26
CA LYS A 410 18.92 7.25 47.09
C LYS A 410 18.94 8.71 46.63
N ARG A 411 19.89 9.53 47.08
CA ARG A 411 20.08 10.92 46.61
C ARG A 411 20.43 10.96 45.12
N TRP A 412 21.34 10.10 44.65
CA TRP A 412 21.66 10.02 43.21
C TRP A 412 20.50 9.47 42.39
N LYS A 413 19.80 8.43 42.88
CA LYS A 413 18.57 7.91 42.24
C LYS A 413 17.50 9.00 42.06
N LYS A 414 17.27 9.85 43.09
CA LYS A 414 16.33 10.97 43.00
C LYS A 414 16.77 12.03 41.98
N LYS A 415 18.07 12.36 41.90
CA LYS A 415 18.61 13.30 40.88
C LYS A 415 18.39 12.78 39.46
N ILE A 416 18.70 11.50 39.20
CA ILE A 416 18.52 10.87 37.89
C ILE A 416 17.03 10.84 37.50
N ALA A 417 16.14 10.47 38.42
CA ALA A 417 14.70 10.46 38.17
C ALA A 417 14.15 11.86 37.85
N ALA A 418 14.53 12.88 38.62
CA ALA A 418 14.11 14.27 38.37
C ALA A 418 14.60 14.80 37.01
N TYR A 419 15.81 14.41 36.59
CA TYR A 419 16.34 14.76 35.28
C TYR A 419 15.59 14.09 34.13
N GLN A 420 15.22 12.81 34.29
CA GLN A 420 14.44 12.06 33.29
C GLN A 420 13.03 12.63 33.12
N GLU A 421 12.37 13.08 34.18
CA GLU A 421 11.08 13.78 34.09
C GLU A 421 11.20 15.18 33.45
N LEU A 422 12.33 15.87 33.63
CA LEU A 422 12.59 17.15 32.97
C LEU A 422 12.83 16.99 31.46
N ILE A 423 13.39 15.86 31.01
CA ILE A 423 13.53 15.55 29.58
C ILE A 423 12.17 15.22 28.96
N LYS A 424 11.30 14.44 29.62
CA LYS A 424 9.97 14.08 29.08
C LYS A 424 9.00 15.25 28.88
N ARG A 425 9.25 16.39 29.54
CA ARG A 425 8.44 17.61 29.48
C ARG A 425 8.93 18.62 28.43
N LYS A 426 9.93 18.24 27.64
CA LYS A 426 10.48 18.99 26.51
C LYS A 426 10.27 18.22 25.22
#